data_AF-A0A5R2N505-F1
#
_entry.id   AF-A0A5R2N505-F1
#
_cell.length_a   1.000
_cell.length_b   1.000
_cell.length_c   1.000
_cell.angle_alpha   90.00
_cell.angle_beta   90.00
_cell.angle_gamma   90.00
#
_symmetry.space_group_name_H-M   'P 1'
#
loop_
_entity.id
_entity.type
_entity.pdbx_description
1 polymer ?
#
loop_
_entity_poly.entity_id
_entity_poly.type
_entity_poly.pdbx_seq_one_letter_code
_entity_poly.pdbx_strand_id
1 'polypeptide(L)'
;AAVRRGVRQLVVLGAGLDTFSLRNPYPDLSVFEVDHPATQAWKRKCIADSGLAEPAATRFVPVDFERQSLSAELAEAGLQSTAPAFFIWLGVVPYLTKEAIFNTLSWIAGIPGSEVVFDYSEPTENRDAAGQAAQAFHAARVASVGEPWISFF
;
A
#
# COMPACT_ATOMS: atom_id res chain seq x y z
N ALA A 1 -14.24 10.09 -2.32
CA ALA A 1 -15.33 9.81 -3.28
C ALA A 1 -15.92 8.41 -3.07
N ALA A 2 -15.09 7.37 -2.99
CA ALA A 2 -15.49 5.96 -2.77
C ALA A 2 -16.46 5.74 -1.60
N VAL A 3 -16.19 6.32 -0.42
CA VAL A 3 -17.08 6.21 0.74
C VAL A 3 -18.50 6.71 0.45
N ARG A 4 -18.65 7.80 -0.32
CA ARG A 4 -19.98 8.30 -0.74
C ARG A 4 -20.70 7.36 -1.70
N ARG A 5 -19.97 6.50 -2.42
CA ARG A 5 -20.53 5.45 -3.29
C ARG A 5 -20.81 4.13 -2.56
N GLY A 6 -20.63 4.08 -1.23
CA GLY A 6 -20.93 2.90 -0.43
C GLY A 6 -19.75 2.01 -0.07
N VAL A 7 -18.52 2.35 -0.46
CA VAL A 7 -17.33 1.60 -0.03
C VAL A 7 -17.12 1.74 1.48
N ARG A 8 -16.90 0.61 2.18
CA ARG A 8 -16.69 0.55 3.64
C ARG A 8 -15.41 -0.17 4.05
N GLN A 9 -14.55 -0.50 3.10
CA GLN A 9 -13.26 -1.13 3.32
C GLN A 9 -12.17 -0.31 2.61
N LEU A 10 -11.16 0.10 3.36
CA LEU A 10 -9.95 0.72 2.83
C LEU A 10 -8.77 -0.20 3.11
N VAL A 11 -7.99 -0.52 2.09
CA VAL A 11 -6.74 -1.27 2.22
C VAL A 11 -5.60 -0.36 1.82
N VAL A 12 -4.63 -0.16 2.72
CA VAL A 12 -3.39 0.56 2.43
C VAL A 12 -2.27 -0.47 2.33
N LEU A 13 -1.81 -0.72 1.11
CA LEU A 13 -0.75 -1.68 0.78
C LEU A 13 0.61 -0.98 0.89
N GLY A 14 1.51 -1.53 1.71
CA GLY A 14 2.75 -0.86 2.10
C GLY A 14 2.46 0.42 2.87
N ALA A 15 1.67 0.31 3.93
CA ALA A 15 1.15 1.45 4.68
C ALA A 15 2.24 2.35 5.29
N GLY A 16 3.46 1.85 5.47
CA GLY A 16 4.62 2.57 5.98
C GLY A 16 4.25 3.37 7.22
N LEU A 17 4.40 4.69 7.13
CA LEU A 17 3.98 5.64 8.15
C LEU A 17 2.78 6.51 7.73
N ASP A 18 1.97 6.10 6.75
CA ASP A 18 0.74 6.81 6.37
C ASP A 18 -0.17 6.97 7.60
N THR A 19 -0.58 8.19 7.92
CA THR A 19 -1.38 8.50 9.10
C THR A 19 -2.89 8.51 8.85
N PHE A 20 -3.37 8.07 7.69
CA PHE A 20 -4.79 8.10 7.33
C PHE A 20 -5.69 7.54 8.44
N SER A 21 -5.33 6.37 9.00
CA SER A 21 -6.10 5.70 10.05
C SER A 21 -6.31 6.56 11.31
N LEU A 22 -5.31 7.36 11.69
CA LEU A 22 -5.35 8.28 12.85
C LEU A 22 -6.28 9.49 12.62
N ARG A 23 -6.54 9.83 11.36
CA ARG A 23 -7.33 11.00 10.95
C ARG A 23 -8.56 10.61 10.12
N ASN A 24 -8.96 9.34 10.16
CA ASN A 24 -10.09 8.82 9.40
C ASN A 24 -11.40 9.50 9.85
N PRO A 25 -12.07 10.28 8.98
CA PRO A 25 -13.31 10.96 9.34
C PRO A 25 -14.56 10.07 9.22
N TYR A 26 -14.41 8.81 8.79
CA TYR A 26 -15.52 7.90 8.49
C TYR A 26 -15.59 6.78 9.54
N PRO A 27 -16.54 6.81 10.49
CA PRO A 27 -16.62 5.84 11.58
C PRO A 27 -16.95 4.41 11.10
N ASP A 28 -17.67 4.28 9.98
CA ASP A 28 -18.07 3.00 9.40
C ASP A 28 -17.04 2.43 8.41
N LEU A 29 -15.87 3.07 8.27
CA LEU A 29 -14.82 2.63 7.35
C LEU A 29 -13.83 1.72 8.10
N SER A 30 -13.83 0.44 7.78
CA SER A 30 -12.79 -0.49 8.21
C SER A 30 -11.50 -0.21 7.43
N VAL A 31 -10.41 0.04 8.14
CA VAL A 31 -9.10 0.31 7.54
C VAL A 31 -8.19 -0.88 7.77
N PHE A 32 -7.59 -1.41 6.72
CA PHE A 32 -6.60 -2.48 6.75
C PHE A 32 -5.27 -1.89 6.33
N GLU A 33 -4.29 -1.87 7.23
CA GLU A 33 -2.94 -1.42 6.93
C GLU A 33 -2.03 -2.63 6.78
N VAL A 34 -1.59 -2.85 5.55
CA VAL A 34 -0.73 -3.99 5.19
C VAL A 34 0.71 -3.50 5.10
N ASP A 35 1.60 -4.09 5.88
CA ASP A 35 3.04 -3.83 5.77
C ASP A 35 3.85 -4.96 6.40
N HIS A 36 5.16 -4.95 6.19
CA HIS A 36 6.09 -5.85 6.84
C HIS A 36 6.01 -5.72 8.37
N PRO A 37 6.09 -6.84 9.13
CA PRO A 37 5.96 -6.82 10.60
C PRO A 37 6.84 -5.79 11.31
N ALA A 38 8.08 -5.62 10.85
CA ALA A 38 9.03 -4.66 11.44
C ALA A 38 8.59 -3.19 11.24
N THR A 39 8.16 -2.82 10.03
CA THR A 39 7.66 -1.48 9.71
C THR A 39 6.41 -1.15 10.51
N GLN A 40 5.50 -2.12 10.59
CA GLN A 40 4.25 -1.98 11.33
C GLN A 40 4.49 -1.83 12.84
N ALA A 41 5.42 -2.60 13.42
CA ALA A 41 5.83 -2.45 14.81
C ALA A 41 6.43 -1.05 15.07
N TRP A 42 7.26 -0.54 14.14
CA TRP A 42 7.83 0.80 14.24
C TRP A 42 6.75 1.89 14.20
N LYS A 43 5.79 1.80 13.28
CA LYS A 43 4.65 2.73 13.22
C LYS A 43 3.87 2.76 14.53
N ARG A 44 3.52 1.59 15.07
CA ARG A 44 2.76 1.48 16.33
C ARG A 44 3.53 2.07 17.51
N LYS A 45 4.86 1.89 17.54
CA LYS A 45 5.73 2.59 18.49
C LYS A 45 5.67 4.11 18.33
N CYS A 46 5.75 4.64 17.11
CA CYS A 46 5.63 6.08 16.88
C CYS A 46 4.27 6.66 17.32
N ILE A 47 3.18 5.92 17.11
CA ILE A 47 1.84 6.29 17.59
C ILE A 47 1.84 6.40 19.12
N ALA A 48 2.34 5.37 19.81
CA ALA A 48 2.40 5.32 21.27
C ALA A 48 3.31 6.40 21.86
N ASP A 49 4.51 6.59 21.29
CA ASP A 49 5.48 7.62 21.72
C ASP A 49 4.93 9.04 21.53
N SER A 50 3.98 9.22 20.61
CA SER A 50 3.26 10.50 20.39
C SER A 50 2.08 10.71 21.34
N GLY A 51 1.81 9.78 22.27
CA GLY A 51 0.69 9.84 23.20
C GLY A 51 -0.68 9.59 22.55
N LEU A 52 -0.71 9.00 21.35
CA LEU A 52 -1.94 8.69 20.62
C LEU A 52 -2.37 7.23 20.89
N ALA A 53 -3.67 6.99 20.89
CA ALA A 53 -4.22 5.64 20.90
C ALA A 53 -4.19 5.04 19.49
N GLU A 54 -4.08 3.72 19.40
CA GLU A 54 -4.26 3.03 18.12
C GLU A 54 -5.70 3.21 17.61
N PRO A 55 -5.91 3.46 16.30
CA PRO A 55 -7.25 3.66 15.76
C PRO A 55 -8.09 2.40 15.85
N ALA A 56 -9.20 2.44 16.60
CA ALA A 56 -10.03 1.25 16.88
C ALA A 56 -10.61 0.57 15.62
N ALA A 57 -10.89 1.34 14.57
CA ALA A 57 -11.40 0.85 13.29
C ALA A 57 -10.29 0.34 12.34
N THR A 58 -9.03 0.31 12.79
CA THR A 58 -7.89 -0.17 11.99
C THR A 58 -7.54 -1.61 12.34
N ARG A 59 -7.17 -2.37 11.32
CA ARG A 59 -6.57 -3.69 11.40
C ARG A 59 -5.17 -3.59 10.82
N PHE A 60 -4.18 -3.80 11.67
CA PHE A 60 -2.78 -3.92 11.27
C PHE A 60 -2.57 -5.36 10.78
N VAL A 61 -2.27 -5.51 9.49
CA VAL A 61 -2.14 -6.81 8.81
C VAL A 61 -0.66 -7.01 8.45
N PRO A 62 0.11 -7.75 9.26
CA PRO A 62 1.54 -7.97 9.00
C PRO A 62 1.72 -8.93 7.82
N VAL A 63 2.27 -8.45 6.70
CA VAL A 63 2.47 -9.24 5.47
C VAL A 63 3.85 -8.98 4.90
N ASP A 64 4.59 -10.05 4.65
CA ASP A 64 5.71 -10.08 3.71
C ASP A 64 5.17 -10.40 2.31
N PHE A 65 5.10 -9.38 1.44
CA PHE A 65 4.56 -9.49 0.07
C PHE A 65 5.27 -10.53 -0.80
N GLU A 66 6.51 -10.89 -0.49
CA GLU A 66 7.30 -11.86 -1.25
C GLU A 66 7.07 -13.32 -0.80
N ARG A 67 6.46 -13.52 0.38
CA ARG A 67 6.37 -14.85 1.01
C ARG A 67 4.95 -15.27 1.36
N GLN A 68 4.07 -14.32 1.60
CA GLN A 68 2.73 -14.57 2.12
C GLN A 68 1.65 -14.25 1.09
N SER A 69 0.53 -14.94 1.20
CA SER A 69 -0.64 -14.66 0.38
C SER A 69 -1.39 -13.46 0.93
N LEU A 70 -1.21 -12.29 0.29
CA LEU A 70 -1.91 -11.05 0.64
C LEU A 70 -3.43 -11.25 0.83
N SER A 71 -4.05 -12.06 -0.04
CA SER A 71 -5.49 -12.30 -0.03
C SER A 71 -5.94 -13.12 1.18
N ALA A 72 -5.14 -14.10 1.61
CA ALA A 72 -5.44 -14.92 2.78
C ALA A 72 -5.30 -14.10 4.07
N GLU A 73 -4.21 -13.35 4.20
CA GLU A 73 -3.95 -12.50 5.38
C GLU A 73 -5.02 -11.42 5.55
N LEU A 74 -5.46 -10.79 4.45
CA LEU A 74 -6.55 -9.82 4.48
C LEU A 74 -7.89 -10.45 4.82
N ALA A 75 -8.18 -11.66 4.32
CA ALA A 75 -9.40 -12.39 4.67
C ALA A 75 -9.43 -12.76 6.16
N GLU A 76 -8.32 -13.24 6.72
CA GLU A 76 -8.19 -13.51 8.16
C GLU A 76 -8.36 -12.25 9.01
N ALA A 77 -7.84 -11.10 8.54
CA ALA A 77 -8.05 -9.81 9.18
C ALA A 77 -9.51 -9.31 9.09
N GLY A 78 -10.35 -9.93 8.27
CA GLY A 78 -11.78 -9.65 8.14
C GLY A 78 -12.19 -8.89 6.88
N LEU A 79 -11.29 -8.72 5.89
CA LEU A 79 -11.64 -8.16 4.59
C LEU A 79 -12.68 -9.05 3.89
N GLN A 80 -13.78 -8.46 3.45
CA GLN A 80 -14.83 -9.13 2.69
C GLN A 80 -14.57 -8.95 1.20
N SER A 81 -14.10 -10.01 0.53
CA SER A 81 -13.86 -10.03 -0.93
C SER A 81 -15.14 -10.03 -1.78
N THR A 82 -16.31 -10.16 -1.15
CA THR A 82 -17.64 -10.05 -1.77
C THR A 82 -18.19 -8.62 -1.73
N ALA A 83 -17.49 -7.68 -1.09
CA ALA A 83 -17.87 -6.28 -0.98
C ALA A 83 -16.77 -5.37 -1.54
N PRO A 84 -17.13 -4.20 -2.10
CA PRO A 84 -16.15 -3.30 -2.70
C PRO A 84 -15.16 -2.77 -1.65
N ALA A 85 -13.90 -2.66 -2.06
CA ALA A 85 -12.83 -2.05 -1.28
C ALA A 85 -12.12 -0.96 -2.10
N PHE A 86 -11.59 0.03 -1.40
CA PHE A 86 -10.68 1.00 -1.99
C PHE A 86 -9.25 0.63 -1.59
N PHE A 87 -8.35 0.57 -2.56
CA PHE A 87 -6.95 0.21 -2.35
C PHE A 87 -6.07 1.43 -2.59
N ILE A 88 -5.19 1.73 -1.63
CA ILE A 88 -4.08 2.69 -1.76
C ILE A 88 -2.80 1.88 -1.83
N TRP A 89 -2.02 2.06 -2.88
CA TRP A 89 -0.76 1.34 -3.08
C TRP A 89 0.32 2.28 -3.61
N LEU A 90 0.80 3.17 -2.75
CA LEU A 90 1.69 4.28 -3.11
C LEU A 90 3.08 4.06 -2.56
N GLY A 91 4.12 4.28 -3.39
CA GLY A 91 5.51 4.15 -3.00
C GLY A 91 5.97 2.70 -2.81
N VAL A 92 5.26 1.73 -3.40
CA VAL A 92 5.56 0.29 -3.26
C VAL A 92 5.87 -0.35 -4.59
N VAL A 93 5.06 -0.06 -5.62
CA VAL A 93 5.14 -0.68 -6.94
C VAL A 93 6.54 -0.61 -7.58
N PRO A 94 7.34 0.48 -7.46
CA PRO A 94 8.69 0.52 -8.02
C PRO A 94 9.65 -0.56 -7.48
N TYR A 95 9.38 -1.13 -6.31
CA TYR A 95 10.25 -2.08 -5.59
C TYR A 95 9.85 -3.55 -5.81
N LEU A 96 8.73 -3.80 -6.49
CA LEU A 96 8.20 -5.15 -6.68
C LEU A 96 8.46 -5.64 -8.11
N THR A 97 8.51 -6.96 -8.30
CA THR A 97 8.57 -7.55 -9.64
C THR A 97 7.27 -7.30 -10.40
N LYS A 98 7.33 -7.23 -11.74
CA LYS A 98 6.13 -7.10 -12.58
C LYS A 98 5.11 -8.21 -12.31
N GLU A 99 5.58 -9.43 -12.06
CA GLU A 99 4.74 -10.58 -11.70
C GLU A 99 3.97 -10.32 -10.40
N ALA A 100 4.65 -9.91 -9.32
CA ALA A 100 3.99 -9.55 -8.06
C ALA A 100 2.95 -8.44 -8.29
N ILE A 101 3.29 -7.43 -9.10
CA ILE A 101 2.39 -6.32 -9.40
C ILE A 101 1.12 -6.79 -10.11
N PHE A 102 1.26 -7.55 -11.20
CA PHE A 102 0.10 -8.07 -11.94
C PHE A 102 -0.72 -9.08 -11.13
N ASN A 103 -0.09 -9.87 -10.26
CA ASN A 103 -0.81 -10.78 -9.37
C ASN A 103 -1.70 -10.00 -8.38
N THR A 104 -1.16 -8.95 -7.74
CA THR A 104 -1.94 -8.08 -6.85
C THR A 104 -3.07 -7.36 -7.59
N LEU A 105 -2.79 -6.77 -8.76
CA LEU A 105 -3.80 -6.08 -9.56
C LEU A 105 -4.90 -7.04 -10.05
N SER A 106 -4.54 -8.26 -10.46
CA SER A 106 -5.50 -9.28 -10.89
C SER A 106 -6.41 -9.72 -9.75
N TRP A 107 -5.83 -9.86 -8.55
CA TRP A 107 -6.61 -10.16 -7.35
C TRP A 107 -7.59 -9.03 -6.99
N ILE A 108 -7.12 -7.76 -6.99
CA ILE A 108 -7.98 -6.59 -6.76
C ILE A 108 -9.11 -6.54 -7.79
N ALA A 109 -8.80 -6.77 -9.07
CA ALA A 109 -9.79 -6.78 -10.16
C ALA A 109 -10.86 -7.87 -9.98
N GLY A 110 -10.55 -8.94 -9.23
CA GLY A 110 -11.51 -9.98 -8.87
C GLY A 110 -12.56 -9.56 -7.83
N ILE A 111 -12.40 -8.42 -7.15
CA ILE A 111 -13.31 -7.93 -6.11
C ILE A 111 -14.27 -6.90 -6.73
N PRO A 112 -15.57 -7.22 -6.90
CA PRO A 112 -16.51 -6.37 -7.62
C PRO A 112 -16.64 -4.96 -7.04
N GLY A 113 -16.60 -3.95 -7.91
CA GLY A 113 -16.78 -2.54 -7.53
C GLY A 113 -15.62 -1.93 -6.76
N SER A 114 -14.48 -2.63 -6.66
CA SER A 114 -13.27 -2.11 -6.03
C SER A 114 -12.52 -1.14 -6.93
N GLU A 115 -11.77 -0.25 -6.30
CA GLU A 115 -10.95 0.76 -6.97
C GLU A 115 -9.54 0.73 -6.36
N VAL A 116 -8.52 0.95 -7.17
CA VAL A 116 -7.14 1.07 -6.70
C VAL A 116 -6.54 2.38 -7.19
N VAL A 117 -5.81 3.06 -6.31
CA VAL A 117 -4.87 4.13 -6.67
C VAL A 117 -3.46 3.64 -6.37
N PHE A 118 -2.57 3.75 -7.35
CA PHE A 118 -1.17 3.37 -7.22
C PHE A 118 -0.29 4.27 -8.08
N ASP A 119 0.99 4.35 -7.73
CA ASP A 119 2.01 5.01 -8.52
C ASP A 119 2.88 3.99 -9.26
N TYR A 120 3.53 4.43 -10.34
CA TYR A 120 4.46 3.61 -11.08
C TYR A 120 5.60 4.45 -11.62
N SER A 121 6.75 3.82 -11.83
CA SER A 121 7.90 4.46 -12.45
C SER A 121 7.81 4.33 -13.97
N GLU A 122 7.76 5.45 -14.67
CA GLU A 122 7.86 5.46 -16.12
C GLU A 122 9.28 5.10 -16.59
N PRO A 123 9.43 4.32 -17.69
CA PRO A 123 10.70 3.98 -18.30
C PRO A 123 11.54 5.21 -18.65
N THR A 124 12.87 5.07 -18.53
CA THR A 124 13.83 6.15 -18.77
C THR A 124 13.69 6.74 -20.17
N GLU A 125 13.41 5.90 -21.16
CA GLU A 125 13.23 6.25 -22.56
C GLU A 125 12.03 7.18 -22.84
N ASN A 126 11.03 7.20 -21.96
CA ASN A 126 9.85 8.05 -22.11
C ASN A 126 10.07 9.46 -21.51
N ARG A 127 11.19 9.68 -20.79
CA ARG A 127 11.49 10.94 -20.10
C ARG A 127 12.41 11.82 -20.94
N ASP A 128 12.29 13.13 -20.73
CA ASP A 128 13.25 14.12 -21.21
C ASP A 128 14.59 14.03 -20.43
N ALA A 129 15.60 14.77 -20.88
CA ALA A 129 16.95 14.71 -20.28
C ALA A 129 16.96 15.07 -18.78
N ALA A 130 16.11 16.01 -18.35
CA ALA A 130 16.00 16.38 -16.94
C ALA A 130 15.35 15.25 -16.11
N GLY A 131 14.29 14.64 -16.63
CA GLY A 131 13.61 13.50 -16.03
C GLY A 131 14.50 12.27 -15.94
N GLN A 132 15.32 11.99 -16.97
CA GLN A 132 16.29 10.91 -16.96
C GLN A 132 17.35 11.11 -15.87
N ALA A 133 17.90 12.33 -15.75
CA ALA A 133 18.88 12.64 -14.71
C ALA A 133 18.28 12.53 -13.29
N ALA A 134 17.05 13.02 -13.09
CA ALA A 134 16.34 12.92 -11.82
C ALA A 134 16.04 11.46 -11.44
N GLN A 135 15.57 10.65 -12.41
CA GLN A 135 15.33 9.23 -12.19
C GLN A 135 16.62 8.49 -11.84
N ALA A 136 17.71 8.72 -12.56
CA ALA A 136 19.01 8.10 -12.27
C ALA A 136 19.50 8.47 -10.86
N PHE A 137 19.36 9.73 -10.46
CA PHE A 137 19.72 10.19 -9.12
C PHE A 137 18.88 9.48 -8.03
N HIS A 138 17.55 9.44 -8.18
CA HIS A 138 16.67 8.78 -7.21
C HIS A 138 16.91 7.27 -7.16
N ALA A 139 17.02 6.60 -8.30
CA ALA A 139 17.29 5.17 -8.38
C ALA A 139 18.62 4.79 -7.69
N ALA A 140 19.68 5.58 -7.92
CA ALA A 140 20.96 5.38 -7.25
C ALA A 140 20.87 5.60 -5.74
N ARG A 141 20.09 6.61 -5.30
CA ARG A 141 19.87 6.92 -3.88
C ARG A 141 19.20 5.75 -3.16
N VAL A 142 18.08 5.25 -3.69
CA VAL A 142 17.33 4.16 -3.04
C VAL A 142 18.10 2.84 -3.10
N ALA A 143 18.81 2.56 -4.19
CA ALA A 143 19.71 1.40 -4.27
C ALA A 143 20.83 1.45 -3.22
N SER A 144 21.38 2.64 -2.92
CA SER A 144 22.46 2.80 -1.92
C SER A 144 22.05 2.46 -0.49
N VAL A 145 20.74 2.43 -0.20
CA VAL A 145 20.18 2.04 1.10
C VAL A 145 19.53 0.65 1.08
N GLY A 146 19.75 -0.13 0.01
CA GLY A 146 19.26 -1.50 -0.11
C GLY A 146 17.86 -1.64 -0.70
N GLU A 147 17.29 -0.56 -1.24
CA GLU A 147 15.94 -0.53 -1.80
C GLU A 147 15.98 -0.17 -3.29
N PRO A 148 16.55 -1.02 -4.18
CA PRO A 148 16.62 -0.70 -5.60
C PRO A 148 15.22 -0.67 -6.23
N TRP A 149 14.96 0.32 -7.09
CA TRP A 149 13.82 0.26 -8.01
C TRP A 149 14.08 -0.82 -9.07
N ILE A 150 13.13 -1.74 -9.22
CA ILE A 150 13.25 -2.88 -10.14
C ILE A 150 12.17 -2.90 -11.23
N SER A 151 11.08 -2.15 -11.07
CA SER A 151 9.98 -2.11 -12.04
C SER A 151 9.75 -0.73 -12.65
N PHE A 152 9.55 -0.75 -13.97
CA PHE A 152 9.18 0.40 -14.81
C PHE A 152 8.09 -0.03 -15.82
N PHE A 153 7.11 0.84 -16.09
CA PHE A 153 5.89 0.55 -16.89
C PHE A 153 5.78 1.35 -18.17
#